data_AF-A0A914EGV4-F1
#
_entry.id   AF-A0A914EGV4-F1
#
_cell.length_a   1.000
_cell.length_b   1.000
_cell.length_c   1.000
_cell.angle_alpha   90.00
_cell.angle_beta   90.00
_cell.angle_gamma   90.00
#
_symmetry.space_group_name_H-M   'P 1'
#
loop_
_entity.id
_entity.type
_entity.pdbx_description
1 polymer ?
#
loop_
_entity_poly.entity_id
_entity_poly.type
_entity_poly.pdbx_seq_one_letter_code
_entity_poly.pdbx_strand_id
1 'polypeptide(L)'
;MAQQGLTRYDGSTFRPIRRIENPTQPIIPRFSMPGETYPHQELSIIPRSPFYGEPRIGTPPQKPPEPVQMNPEPSDDWEESLFNNQSIGVHRFSYLFNKIPGIVLIMLGAWILFGRGTGPTDDLCKHANGTNGCLVGAEKAMGVSSFTAGIITTISVVAVSQNHNYDLSNAHFQSVLRMIASVFHIIMSLVVTVFSAISLAELNDKSEPNYPTCYPINCLSLNERIGHSGTLLGISLLILVLSIVSIFFGMVGVAQINKDKRVRKEARQRRQYVEYAASPGSQYHF
;
A
#
# COMPACT_ATOMS: atom_id res chain seq x y z
N MET A 1 -33.17 21.63 3.06
CA MET A 1 -32.62 20.42 2.39
C MET A 1 -31.22 20.18 2.94
N ALA A 2 -31.09 19.26 3.91
CA ALA A 2 -29.81 18.95 4.53
C ALA A 2 -29.21 17.71 3.83
N GLN A 3 -28.00 17.85 3.28
CA GLN A 3 -27.21 16.74 2.78
C GLN A 3 -26.78 15.86 3.95
N GLN A 4 -27.44 14.71 4.13
CA GLN A 4 -26.92 13.65 4.99
C GLN A 4 -25.76 12.96 4.24
N GLY A 5 -24.54 13.45 4.47
CA GLY A 5 -23.35 12.70 4.11
C GLY A 5 -23.30 11.42 4.94
N LEU A 6 -23.18 10.27 4.28
CA LEU A 6 -22.88 9.01 4.95
C LEU A 6 -21.51 9.13 5.65
N THR A 7 -21.54 9.31 6.96
CA THR A 7 -20.35 9.23 7.82
C THR A 7 -19.86 7.78 7.80
N ARG A 8 -18.78 7.55 7.06
CA ARG A 8 -18.17 6.22 6.85
C ARG A 8 -17.39 5.70 8.06
N TYR A 9 -17.22 6.53 9.09
CA TYR A 9 -16.45 6.26 10.29
C TYR A 9 -17.13 6.89 11.51
N ASP A 10 -17.07 6.21 12.64
CA ASP A 10 -17.40 6.79 13.95
C ASP A 10 -16.27 7.75 14.35
N GLY A 11 -16.60 9.04 14.49
CA GLY A 11 -15.65 10.11 14.78
C GLY A 11 -14.99 10.02 16.16
N SER A 12 -15.51 9.19 17.07
CA SER A 12 -14.94 8.99 18.41
C SER A 12 -13.91 7.85 18.46
N THR A 13 -14.05 6.84 17.59
CA THR A 13 -13.22 5.63 17.62
C THR A 13 -12.37 5.42 16.37
N PHE A 14 -12.56 6.25 15.33
CA PHE A 14 -12.01 6.07 13.98
C PHE A 14 -12.29 4.70 13.36
N ARG A 15 -13.26 3.95 13.90
CA ARG A 15 -13.65 2.64 13.38
C ARG A 15 -14.67 2.83 12.25
N PRO A 16 -14.59 2.03 11.18
CA PRO A 16 -15.62 2.02 10.15
C PRO A 16 -16.93 1.52 10.77
N ILE A 17 -18.02 2.25 10.55
CA ILE A 17 -19.36 1.83 10.99
C ILE A 17 -19.72 0.60 10.16
N ARG A 18 -19.77 -0.59 10.77
CA ARG A 18 -20.28 -1.80 10.10
C ARG A 18 -21.69 -1.49 9.62
N ARG A 19 -21.99 -1.80 8.36
CA ARG A 19 -23.34 -1.65 7.81
C ARG A 19 -24.21 -2.71 8.49
N ILE A 20 -24.90 -2.30 9.55
CA ILE A 20 -25.80 -3.17 10.30
C ILE A 20 -26.99 -3.48 9.38
N GLU A 21 -27.10 -4.72 8.91
CA GLU A 21 -28.24 -5.19 8.09
C GLU A 21 -29.51 -5.42 8.93
N ASN A 22 -29.48 -5.19 10.25
CA ASN A 22 -30.66 -5.36 11.10
C ASN A 22 -30.72 -4.33 12.26
N PRO A 23 -31.55 -3.27 12.16
CA PRO A 23 -31.58 -2.16 13.12
C PRO A 23 -32.16 -2.49 14.50
N THR A 24 -32.50 -3.75 14.78
CA THR A 24 -33.18 -4.17 16.02
C THR A 24 -32.30 -4.92 17.01
N GLN A 25 -31.03 -5.18 16.70
CA GLN A 25 -30.13 -5.78 17.69
C GLN A 25 -29.55 -4.70 18.61
N PRO A 26 -29.87 -4.71 19.92
CA PRO A 26 -29.21 -3.82 20.87
C PRO A 26 -27.73 -4.19 20.96
N ILE A 27 -26.87 -3.24 20.59
CA ILE A 27 -25.43 -3.31 20.80
C ILE A 27 -25.20 -3.22 22.31
N ILE A 28 -24.95 -4.36 22.96
CA ILE A 28 -24.44 -4.36 24.33
C ILE A 28 -22.95 -4.02 24.25
N PRO A 29 -22.49 -2.88 24.80
CA PRO A 29 -21.07 -2.56 24.83
C PRO A 29 -20.37 -3.55 25.78
N ARG A 30 -19.58 -4.46 25.24
CA ARG A 30 -18.61 -5.23 26.05
C ARG A 30 -17.40 -4.34 26.28
N PHE A 31 -17.29 -3.83 27.50
CA PHE A 31 -16.04 -3.26 28.00
C PHE A 31 -15.09 -4.42 28.33
N SER A 32 -14.04 -4.59 27.53
CA SER A 32 -12.91 -5.44 27.89
C SER A 32 -12.01 -4.66 28.86
N MET A 33 -11.92 -5.09 30.11
CA MET A 33 -10.85 -4.62 31.00
C MET A 33 -9.50 -5.23 30.57
N PRO A 34 -8.37 -4.50 30.67
CA PRO A 34 -7.06 -5.07 30.42
C PRO A 34 -6.65 -5.97 31.59
N GLY A 35 -6.59 -7.29 31.37
CA GLY A 35 -6.10 -8.23 32.38
C GLY A 35 -6.58 -9.68 32.29
N GLU A 36 -7.60 -10.01 31.49
CA GLU A 36 -8.08 -11.39 31.39
C GLU A 36 -7.29 -12.22 30.37
N THR A 37 -6.33 -12.99 30.87
CA THR A 37 -5.90 -14.25 30.26
C THR A 37 -7.04 -15.24 30.37
N TYR A 38 -7.65 -15.67 29.26
CA TYR A 38 -8.59 -16.78 29.25
C TYR A 38 -7.83 -18.11 29.13
N PRO A 39 -7.88 -19.01 30.12
CA PRO A 39 -7.80 -20.44 29.88
C PRO A 39 -9.23 -20.99 29.69
N HIS A 40 -9.40 -21.81 28.65
CA HIS A 40 -10.40 -22.88 28.52
C HIS A 40 -11.81 -22.67 29.13
N GLN A 41 -12.79 -22.37 28.28
CA GLN A 41 -14.21 -22.58 28.61
C GLN A 41 -14.65 -23.93 28.01
N GLU A 42 -14.32 -25.02 28.69
CA GLU A 42 -15.05 -26.28 28.53
C GLU A 42 -16.41 -26.13 29.23
N LEU A 43 -17.48 -26.19 28.43
CA LEU A 43 -18.84 -26.27 28.92
C LEU A 43 -19.24 -27.75 29.03
N SER A 44 -19.98 -28.05 30.11
CA SER A 44 -20.72 -29.27 30.43
C SER A 44 -19.97 -30.35 31.21
N ILE A 45 -20.46 -30.66 32.41
CA ILE A 45 -21.08 -31.95 32.79
C ILE A 45 -21.42 -31.90 34.29
N ILE A 46 -22.71 -32.03 34.62
CA ILE A 46 -23.26 -32.66 35.84
C ILE A 46 -24.61 -33.27 35.40
N PRO A 47 -25.12 -34.42 35.93
CA PRO A 47 -24.61 -35.36 36.95
C PRO A 47 -24.57 -36.83 36.48
N ARG A 48 -23.88 -37.71 37.22
CA ARG A 48 -24.34 -39.11 37.36
C ARG A 48 -23.80 -39.80 38.62
N SER A 49 -24.73 -40.33 39.40
CA SER A 49 -24.61 -41.62 40.09
C SER A 49 -25.92 -42.39 39.77
N PRO A 50 -26.03 -43.72 39.93
CA PRO A 50 -25.08 -44.68 40.50
C PRO A 50 -24.77 -45.85 39.53
N PHE A 51 -23.81 -46.71 39.88
CA PHE A 51 -23.91 -48.18 39.86
C PHE A 51 -22.50 -48.78 39.89
N TYR A 52 -22.19 -49.43 41.03
CA TYR A 52 -21.04 -50.31 41.19
C TYR A 52 -21.31 -51.63 40.46
N GLY A 53 -20.38 -52.02 39.58
CA GLY A 53 -20.28 -53.34 38.97
C GLY A 53 -18.80 -53.68 38.79
N GLU A 54 -18.42 -54.88 39.21
CA GLU A 54 -17.06 -55.39 39.45
C GLU A 54 -16.04 -55.28 38.30
N PRO A 55 -14.72 -55.32 38.61
CA PRO A 55 -13.65 -55.31 37.62
C PRO A 55 -13.41 -56.71 37.03
N ARG A 56 -13.55 -56.86 35.70
CA ARG A 56 -12.94 -57.98 34.97
C ARG A 56 -11.63 -57.53 34.31
N ILE A 57 -10.57 -58.22 34.69
CA ILE A 57 -9.20 -58.13 34.17
C ILE A 57 -9.17 -58.67 32.73
N GLY A 58 -8.55 -57.93 31.80
CA GLY A 58 -8.02 -58.51 30.58
C GLY A 58 -8.24 -57.74 29.28
N THR A 59 -7.62 -56.57 29.13
CA THR A 59 -7.10 -56.03 27.86
C THR A 59 -6.18 -54.85 28.18
N PRO A 60 -5.01 -54.69 27.51
CA PRO A 60 -4.24 -53.46 27.64
C PRO A 60 -5.14 -52.29 27.19
N PRO A 61 -5.12 -51.14 27.88
CA PRO A 61 -5.92 -50.01 27.45
C PRO A 61 -5.44 -49.60 26.06
N GLN A 62 -6.29 -49.82 25.05
CA GLN A 62 -6.16 -49.07 23.81
C GLN A 62 -6.19 -47.60 24.23
N LYS A 63 -5.06 -46.91 24.08
CA LYS A 63 -4.98 -45.46 24.23
C LYS A 63 -6.16 -44.93 23.41
N PRO A 64 -7.14 -44.22 24.02
CA PRO A 64 -8.22 -43.62 23.25
C PRO A 64 -7.56 -42.83 22.13
N PRO A 65 -8.05 -42.93 20.87
CA PRO A 65 -7.48 -42.16 19.78
C PRO A 65 -7.42 -40.72 20.26
N GLU A 66 -6.20 -40.17 20.30
CA GLU A 66 -5.94 -38.81 20.74
C GLU A 66 -6.97 -37.93 20.03
N PRO A 67 -7.80 -37.15 20.75
CA PRO A 67 -8.77 -36.29 20.09
C PRO A 67 -7.96 -35.45 19.13
N VAL A 68 -8.24 -35.61 17.83
CA VAL A 68 -7.61 -34.81 16.79
C VAL A 68 -7.90 -33.38 17.19
N GLN A 69 -6.89 -32.70 17.75
CA GLN A 69 -6.97 -31.27 18.02
C GLN A 69 -7.15 -30.62 16.66
N MET A 70 -8.41 -30.40 16.29
CA MET A 70 -8.75 -29.51 15.20
C MET A 70 -8.20 -28.16 15.64
N ASN A 71 -7.08 -27.75 15.05
CA ASN A 71 -6.63 -26.38 15.12
C ASN A 71 -7.86 -25.47 14.90
N PRO A 72 -8.01 -24.38 15.68
CA PRO A 72 -9.16 -23.50 15.57
C PRO A 72 -9.36 -23.14 14.10
N GLU A 73 -10.59 -23.39 13.62
CA GLU A 73 -10.90 -23.25 12.21
C GLU A 73 -10.55 -21.84 11.73
N PRO A 74 -9.92 -21.70 10.54
CA PRO A 74 -9.83 -20.39 9.93
C PRO A 74 -11.27 -19.93 9.63
N SER A 75 -11.71 -18.86 10.29
CA SER A 75 -13.01 -18.25 10.02
C SER A 75 -13.10 -17.92 8.53
N ASP A 76 -14.25 -18.14 7.90
CA ASP A 76 -14.48 -17.77 6.50
C ASP A 76 -14.56 -16.24 6.30
N ASP A 77 -14.34 -15.47 7.36
CA ASP A 77 -14.31 -14.01 7.36
C ASP A 77 -13.04 -13.51 6.66
N TRP A 78 -13.18 -13.17 5.38
CA TRP A 78 -12.11 -12.53 4.61
C TRP A 78 -11.91 -11.07 5.00
N GLU A 79 -12.92 -10.42 5.60
CA GLU A 79 -12.83 -9.03 6.01
C GLU A 79 -11.82 -8.91 7.16
N GLU A 80 -11.90 -9.80 8.15
CA GLU A 80 -10.96 -9.85 9.26
C GLU A 80 -9.52 -10.18 8.81
N SER A 81 -9.37 -11.14 7.89
CA SER A 81 -8.07 -11.52 7.32
C SER A 81 -7.40 -10.36 6.57
N LEU A 82 -8.19 -9.63 5.76
CA LEU A 82 -7.70 -8.47 5.02
C LEU A 82 -7.43 -7.28 5.94
N PHE A 83 -8.23 -7.11 6.99
CA PHE A 83 -8.03 -6.08 8.00
C PHE A 83 -6.73 -6.30 8.80
N ASN A 84 -6.44 -7.55 9.16
CA ASN A 84 -5.23 -7.91 9.89
C ASN A 84 -3.96 -7.91 9.00
N ASN A 85 -4.11 -7.79 7.68
CA ASN A 85 -2.99 -7.70 6.76
C ASN A 85 -2.41 -6.27 6.71
N GLN A 86 -1.54 -5.96 7.67
CA GLN A 86 -0.85 -4.67 7.74
C GLN A 86 -0.02 -4.37 6.49
N SER A 87 0.52 -5.38 5.81
CA SER A 87 1.34 -5.22 4.61
C SER A 87 0.57 -4.58 3.45
N ILE A 88 -0.70 -4.95 3.26
CA ILE A 88 -1.58 -4.31 2.26
C ILE A 88 -1.82 -2.84 2.61
N GLY A 89 -2.01 -2.54 3.90
CA GLY A 89 -2.18 -1.19 4.41
C GLY A 89 -0.96 -0.31 4.13
N VAL A 90 0.24 -0.77 4.48
CA VAL A 90 1.50 -0.05 4.24
C VAL A 90 1.75 0.13 2.74
N HIS A 91 1.58 -0.94 1.94
CA HIS A 91 1.68 -0.88 0.48
C HIS A 91 0.80 0.24 -0.09
N ARG A 92 -0.48 0.26 0.27
CA ARG A 92 -1.43 1.28 -0.17
C ARG A 92 -1.02 2.67 0.30
N PHE A 93 -0.62 2.82 1.55
CA PHE A 93 -0.19 4.10 2.10
C PHE A 93 1.01 4.66 1.32
N SER A 94 2.09 3.87 1.18
CA SER A 94 3.30 4.30 0.46
C SER A 94 3.00 4.66 -1.00
N TYR A 95 2.13 3.89 -1.67
CA TYR A 95 1.71 4.18 -3.04
C TYR A 95 0.92 5.49 -3.15
N LEU A 96 -0.06 5.71 -2.27
CA LEU A 96 -0.87 6.93 -2.29
C LEU A 96 -0.04 8.17 -1.93
N PHE A 97 0.95 8.00 -1.05
CA PHE A 97 1.80 9.09 -0.60
C PHE A 97 2.66 9.66 -1.73
N ASN A 98 2.97 8.88 -2.79
CA ASN A 98 3.65 9.36 -4.00
C ASN A 98 2.91 10.52 -4.71
N LYS A 99 1.62 10.75 -4.43
CA LYS A 99 0.87 11.88 -4.99
C LYS A 99 1.50 13.22 -4.65
N ILE A 100 1.94 13.41 -3.40
CA ILE A 100 2.47 14.69 -2.94
C ILE A 100 3.78 15.05 -3.67
N PRO A 101 4.84 14.22 -3.64
CA PRO A 101 6.05 14.52 -4.39
C PRO A 101 5.80 14.56 -5.90
N GLY A 102 4.86 13.74 -6.42
CA GLY A 102 4.44 13.81 -7.83
C GLY A 102 3.90 15.18 -8.25
N ILE A 103 3.06 15.82 -7.42
CA ILE A 103 2.56 17.19 -7.68
C ILE A 103 3.70 18.20 -7.65
N VAL A 104 4.66 18.06 -6.73
CA VAL A 104 5.80 18.99 -6.66
C VAL A 104 6.69 18.86 -7.90
N LEU A 105 6.90 17.64 -8.43
CA LEU A 105 7.58 17.44 -9.71
C LEU A 105 6.89 18.18 -10.87
N ILE A 106 5.55 18.18 -10.91
CA ILE A 106 4.78 18.93 -11.91
C ILE A 106 5.01 20.43 -11.72
N MET A 107 4.89 20.94 -10.50
CA MET A 107 5.02 22.39 -10.23
C MET A 107 6.40 22.90 -10.60
N LEU A 108 7.47 22.23 -10.14
CA LEU A 108 8.84 22.63 -10.44
C LEU A 108 9.19 22.41 -11.91
N GLY A 109 8.76 21.29 -12.51
CA GLY A 109 8.95 21.05 -13.95
C GLY A 109 8.26 22.10 -14.81
N ALA A 110 7.01 22.44 -14.50
CA ALA A 110 6.28 23.49 -15.18
C ALA A 110 6.96 24.86 -14.99
N TRP A 111 7.47 25.14 -13.80
CA TRP A 111 8.21 26.38 -13.52
C TRP A 111 9.49 26.48 -14.35
N ILE A 112 10.22 25.38 -14.51
CA ILE A 112 11.44 25.34 -15.34
C ILE A 112 11.11 25.49 -16.83
N LEU A 113 10.03 24.87 -17.30
CA LEU A 113 9.65 24.83 -18.72
C LEU A 113 8.91 26.06 -19.22
N PHE A 114 8.07 26.65 -18.36
CA PHE A 114 7.15 27.73 -18.72
C PHE A 114 7.34 28.98 -17.86
N GLY A 115 8.23 28.94 -16.86
CA GLY A 115 8.55 30.09 -16.03
C GLY A 115 9.54 31.04 -16.69
N ARG A 116 10.15 31.91 -15.88
CA ARG A 116 11.11 32.92 -16.33
C ARG A 116 12.30 32.25 -17.05
N GLY A 117 12.83 32.86 -18.10
CA GLY A 117 14.01 32.36 -18.83
C GLY A 117 13.71 31.48 -20.05
N THR A 118 12.44 31.30 -20.41
CA THR A 118 11.98 30.41 -21.50
C THR A 118 11.56 31.17 -22.77
N GLY A 119 11.99 32.43 -22.91
CA GLY A 119 11.56 33.34 -23.97
C GLY A 119 11.77 32.81 -25.40
N PRO A 120 10.88 33.15 -26.36
CA PRO A 120 10.78 32.55 -27.70
C PRO A 120 11.91 32.92 -28.68
N THR A 121 13.01 33.48 -28.21
CA THR A 121 14.13 33.85 -29.07
C THR A 121 15.40 33.21 -28.53
N ASP A 122 15.75 32.07 -29.14
CA ASP A 122 17.13 31.59 -29.22
C ASP A 122 18.10 32.74 -29.62
N ASP A 123 17.60 33.79 -30.29
CA ASP A 123 18.38 34.96 -30.70
C ASP A 123 18.79 35.90 -29.55
N LEU A 124 18.04 35.96 -28.42
CA LEU A 124 18.50 36.67 -27.22
C LEU A 124 19.55 35.88 -26.43
N CYS A 125 19.55 34.54 -26.56
CA CYS A 125 20.58 33.64 -26.02
C CYS A 125 21.86 33.60 -26.89
N LYS A 126 21.74 33.86 -28.20
CA LYS A 126 22.86 33.82 -29.16
C LYS A 126 23.74 35.07 -29.16
N HIS A 127 23.28 36.21 -28.62
CA HIS A 127 23.94 37.51 -28.83
C HIS A 127 24.99 37.95 -27.80
N ALA A 128 25.43 37.10 -26.87
CA ALA A 128 26.74 37.31 -26.26
C ALA A 128 27.45 35.97 -26.06
N ASN A 129 28.44 35.70 -26.92
CA ASN A 129 29.52 34.74 -26.73
C ASN A 129 29.27 33.64 -25.67
N GLY A 130 28.30 32.76 -25.93
CA GLY A 130 28.16 31.46 -25.25
C GLY A 130 27.83 31.43 -23.75
N THR A 131 27.62 32.56 -23.06
CA THR A 131 27.56 32.56 -21.57
C THR A 131 26.27 33.12 -20.96
N ASN A 132 25.36 33.69 -21.74
CA ASN A 132 24.19 34.37 -21.16
C ASN A 132 23.07 33.39 -20.79
N GLY A 133 22.85 33.19 -19.49
CA GLY A 133 21.52 33.09 -18.84
C GLY A 133 20.48 32.05 -19.28
N CYS A 134 20.77 31.22 -20.27
CA CYS A 134 19.83 30.26 -20.82
C CYS A 134 20.00 28.89 -20.15
N LEU A 135 18.88 28.19 -19.94
CA LEU A 135 18.91 26.86 -19.32
C LEU A 135 19.84 25.94 -20.12
N VAL A 136 20.74 25.26 -19.42
CA VAL A 136 21.63 24.25 -20.01
C VAL A 136 20.78 23.07 -20.50
N GLY A 137 21.29 22.31 -21.47
CA GLY A 137 20.60 21.14 -22.01
C GLY A 137 20.12 20.18 -20.91
N ALA A 138 20.94 19.97 -19.88
CA ALA A 138 20.59 19.14 -18.73
C ALA A 138 19.41 19.71 -17.91
N GLU A 139 19.32 21.02 -17.73
CA GLU A 139 18.20 21.66 -17.02
C GLU A 139 16.90 21.59 -17.81
N LYS A 140 16.95 21.74 -19.15
CA LYS A 140 15.79 21.54 -20.01
C LYS A 140 15.29 20.09 -19.93
N ALA A 141 16.21 19.13 -20.04
CA ALA A 141 15.89 17.71 -19.91
C ALA A 141 15.34 17.36 -18.52
N MET A 142 15.90 17.96 -17.47
CA MET A 142 15.39 17.85 -16.10
C MET A 142 13.96 18.39 -15.99
N GLY A 143 13.67 19.58 -16.53
CA GLY A 143 12.32 20.16 -16.51
C GLY A 143 11.29 19.32 -17.26
N VAL A 144 11.63 18.83 -18.46
CA VAL A 144 10.76 17.93 -19.25
C VAL A 144 10.50 16.63 -18.50
N SER A 145 11.57 15.97 -18.05
CA SER A 145 11.46 14.68 -17.36
C SER A 145 10.69 14.81 -16.04
N SER A 146 10.91 15.86 -15.24
CA SER A 146 10.18 16.06 -13.98
C SER A 146 8.71 16.36 -14.22
N PHE A 147 8.38 17.19 -15.22
CA PHE A 147 7.00 17.49 -15.58
C PHE A 147 6.25 16.22 -16.03
N THR A 148 6.83 15.46 -16.95
CA THR A 148 6.25 14.20 -17.45
C THR A 148 6.14 13.15 -16.34
N ALA A 149 7.19 12.94 -15.55
CA ALA A 149 7.20 12.01 -14.42
C ALA A 149 6.14 12.38 -13.37
N GLY A 150 6.00 13.67 -13.06
CA GLY A 150 5.00 14.19 -12.13
C GLY A 150 3.57 13.92 -12.60
N ILE A 151 3.28 14.15 -13.89
CA ILE A 151 1.95 13.87 -14.49
C ILE A 151 1.64 12.38 -14.41
N ILE A 152 2.56 11.52 -14.86
CA ILE A 152 2.36 10.06 -14.86
C ILE A 152 2.16 9.55 -13.43
N THR A 153 2.97 10.02 -12.47
CA THR A 153 2.85 9.65 -11.06
C THR A 153 1.51 10.08 -10.48
N THR A 154 1.09 11.32 -10.73
CA THR A 154 -0.17 11.84 -10.16
C THR A 154 -1.39 11.16 -10.77
N ILE A 155 -1.43 10.99 -12.10
CA ILE A 155 -2.55 10.34 -12.79
C ILE A 155 -2.67 8.88 -12.36
N SER A 156 -1.56 8.14 -12.32
CA SER A 156 -1.59 6.74 -11.90
C SER A 156 -2.09 6.59 -10.47
N VAL A 157 -1.61 7.41 -9.52
CA VAL A 157 -2.09 7.37 -8.14
C VAL A 157 -3.59 7.66 -8.04
N VAL A 158 -4.10 8.65 -8.78
CA VAL A 158 -5.53 8.95 -8.83
C VAL A 158 -6.33 7.78 -9.41
N ALA A 159 -5.88 7.22 -10.54
CA ALA A 159 -6.54 6.12 -11.22
C ALA A 159 -6.63 4.85 -10.36
N VAL A 160 -5.59 4.56 -9.56
CA VAL A 160 -5.51 3.34 -8.72
C VAL A 160 -5.72 3.66 -7.21
N SER A 161 -6.39 4.77 -6.91
CA SER A 161 -6.70 5.20 -5.53
C SER A 161 -7.85 4.43 -4.88
N GLN A 162 -8.59 3.66 -5.67
CA GLN A 162 -9.77 2.92 -5.25
C GLN A 162 -9.45 1.99 -4.06
N ASN A 163 -10.42 1.84 -3.16
CA ASN A 163 -10.32 0.89 -2.07
C ASN A 163 -10.81 -0.49 -2.53
N HIS A 164 -10.32 -1.56 -1.92
CA HIS A 164 -10.74 -2.92 -2.28
C HIS A 164 -12.06 -3.33 -1.60
N ASN A 165 -12.63 -2.49 -0.73
CA ASN A 165 -13.92 -2.68 -0.05
C ASN A 165 -14.07 -4.08 0.58
N TYR A 166 -13.00 -4.57 1.22
CA TYR A 166 -12.95 -5.90 1.86
C TYR A 166 -13.21 -7.11 0.95
N ASP A 167 -13.23 -6.93 -0.37
CA ASP A 167 -13.25 -8.03 -1.33
C ASP A 167 -11.82 -8.49 -1.64
N LEU A 168 -11.58 -9.78 -1.46
CA LEU A 168 -10.31 -10.47 -1.70
C LEU A 168 -9.86 -10.40 -3.16
N SER A 169 -10.79 -10.49 -4.11
CA SER A 169 -10.46 -10.43 -5.55
C SER A 169 -9.96 -9.04 -5.90
N ASN A 170 -10.70 -8.02 -5.45
CA ASN A 170 -10.33 -6.61 -5.64
C ASN A 170 -9.04 -6.26 -4.90
N ALA A 171 -8.82 -6.78 -3.68
CA ALA A 171 -7.60 -6.54 -2.92
C ALA A 171 -6.36 -7.06 -3.67
N HIS A 172 -6.45 -8.26 -4.23
CA HIS A 172 -5.37 -8.83 -5.03
C HIS A 172 -5.13 -8.02 -6.32
N PHE A 173 -6.19 -7.77 -7.10
CA PHE A 173 -6.09 -7.04 -8.36
C PHE A 173 -5.52 -5.63 -8.17
N GLN A 174 -6.03 -4.87 -7.20
CA GLN A 174 -5.54 -3.53 -6.92
C GLN A 174 -4.09 -3.53 -6.40
N SER A 175 -3.70 -4.51 -5.58
CA SER A 175 -2.31 -4.60 -5.11
C SER A 175 -1.34 -4.84 -6.27
N VAL A 176 -1.71 -5.72 -7.21
CA VAL A 176 -0.91 -5.96 -8.42
C VAL A 176 -0.81 -4.71 -9.30
N LEU A 177 -1.93 -4.02 -9.55
CA LEU A 177 -1.91 -2.78 -10.33
C LEU A 177 -1.03 -1.70 -9.69
N ARG A 178 -1.08 -1.52 -8.37
CA ARG A 178 -0.22 -0.56 -7.66
C ARG A 178 1.25 -0.95 -7.71
N MET A 179 1.59 -2.24 -7.63
CA MET A 179 2.97 -2.69 -7.81
C MET A 179 3.47 -2.37 -9.22
N ILE A 180 2.69 -2.66 -10.26
CA ILE A 180 3.03 -2.31 -11.66
C ILE A 180 3.23 -0.80 -11.80
N ALA A 181 2.30 0.01 -11.28
CA ALA A 181 2.43 1.47 -11.29
C ALA A 181 3.68 1.96 -10.53
N SER A 182 4.02 1.32 -9.41
CA SER A 182 5.22 1.65 -8.63
C SER A 182 6.51 1.33 -9.41
N VAL A 183 6.54 0.31 -10.26
CA VAL A 183 7.67 0.05 -11.17
C VAL A 183 7.86 1.21 -12.16
N PHE A 184 6.77 1.71 -12.74
CA PHE A 184 6.84 2.90 -13.60
C PHE A 184 7.31 4.13 -12.84
N HIS A 185 6.89 4.33 -11.58
CA HIS A 185 7.38 5.41 -10.73
C HIS A 185 8.90 5.33 -10.50
N ILE A 186 9.44 4.13 -10.28
CA ILE A 186 10.88 3.91 -10.13
C ILE A 186 11.62 4.32 -11.41
N ILE A 187 11.18 3.84 -12.58
CA ILE A 187 11.83 4.15 -13.86
C ILE A 187 11.84 5.65 -14.12
N MET A 188 10.70 6.33 -13.97
CA MET A 188 10.60 7.76 -14.19
C MET A 188 11.40 8.57 -13.16
N SER A 189 11.41 8.13 -11.90
CA SER A 189 12.20 8.77 -10.85
C SER A 189 13.71 8.68 -11.12
N LEU A 190 14.20 7.54 -11.62
CA LEU A 190 15.61 7.39 -11.99
C LEU A 190 16.00 8.37 -13.10
N VAL A 191 15.14 8.55 -14.12
CA VAL A 191 15.39 9.52 -15.21
C VAL A 191 15.51 10.94 -14.66
N VAL A 192 14.58 11.37 -13.80
CA VAL A 192 14.64 12.70 -13.16
C VAL A 192 15.90 12.84 -12.31
N THR A 193 16.23 11.82 -11.51
CA THR A 193 17.42 11.79 -10.64
C THR A 193 18.70 12.00 -11.44
N VAL A 194 18.86 11.31 -12.58
CA VAL A 194 20.04 11.43 -13.44
C VAL A 194 20.16 12.84 -14.02
N PHE A 195 19.08 13.38 -14.59
CA PHE A 195 19.13 14.72 -15.18
C PHE A 195 19.33 15.82 -14.11
N SER A 196 18.71 15.68 -12.94
CA SER A 196 18.94 16.59 -11.82
C SER A 196 20.38 16.52 -11.29
N ALA A 197 20.99 15.33 -11.22
CA ALA A 197 22.37 15.17 -10.81
C ALA A 197 23.36 15.79 -11.82
N ILE A 198 23.16 15.55 -13.12
CA ILE A 198 23.98 16.15 -14.18
C ILE A 198 23.84 17.68 -14.14
N SER A 199 22.60 18.18 -14.06
CA SER A 199 22.34 19.61 -13.92
C SER A 199 23.08 20.22 -12.72
N LEU A 200 23.08 19.55 -11.57
CA LEU A 200 23.73 20.05 -10.37
C LEU A 200 25.26 20.06 -10.50
N ALA A 201 25.83 19.02 -11.12
CA ALA A 201 27.26 18.95 -11.39
C ALA A 201 27.71 20.09 -12.31
N GLU A 202 26.99 20.30 -13.42
CA GLU A 202 27.29 21.40 -14.36
C GLU A 202 27.16 22.78 -13.72
N LEU A 203 26.19 22.99 -12.83
CA LEU A 203 26.00 24.27 -12.13
C LEU A 203 27.08 24.54 -11.07
N ASN A 204 27.59 23.50 -10.41
CA ASN A 204 28.66 23.65 -9.40
C ASN A 204 30.00 24.05 -10.04
N ASP A 205 30.33 23.48 -11.20
CA ASP A 205 31.55 23.81 -11.95
C ASP A 205 31.54 25.26 -12.49
N LYS A 206 30.35 25.88 -12.55
CA LYS A 206 30.12 27.22 -13.09
C LYS A 206 30.12 28.33 -12.05
N SER A 207 30.51 28.04 -10.81
CA SER A 207 30.49 28.99 -9.68
C SER A 207 31.54 30.11 -9.73
N GLU A 208 32.23 30.33 -10.86
CA GLU A 208 33.17 31.43 -11.06
C GLU A 208 32.49 32.82 -11.20
N PRO A 209 33.12 33.91 -10.72
CA PRO A 209 32.50 35.24 -10.55
C PRO A 209 32.20 36.01 -11.85
N ASN A 210 32.44 35.43 -13.03
CA ASN A 210 32.25 36.06 -14.33
C ASN A 210 30.98 35.61 -15.07
N TYR A 211 30.02 34.99 -14.38
CA TYR A 211 28.75 34.63 -15.02
C TYR A 211 27.97 35.89 -15.41
N PRO A 212 27.67 36.11 -16.71
CA PRO A 212 27.04 37.33 -17.16
C PRO A 212 25.66 37.48 -16.52
N THR A 213 25.45 38.66 -15.94
CA THR A 213 24.20 39.11 -15.38
C THR A 213 23.14 39.14 -16.48
N CYS A 214 22.32 38.10 -16.50
CA CYS A 214 21.08 38.12 -17.26
C CYS A 214 20.20 39.26 -16.71
N TYR A 215 19.52 40.00 -17.58
CA TYR A 215 18.67 41.12 -17.17
C TYR A 215 17.64 40.64 -16.10
N PRO A 216 17.51 41.33 -14.96
CA PRO A 216 16.95 40.78 -13.70
C PRO A 216 15.48 40.36 -13.75
N ILE A 217 14.75 40.68 -14.83
CA ILE A 217 13.31 40.45 -14.91
C ILE A 217 13.00 39.10 -15.58
N ASN A 218 13.92 38.54 -16.37
CA ASN A 218 13.62 37.48 -17.32
C ASN A 218 14.40 36.18 -17.14
N CYS A 219 15.30 36.03 -16.15
CA CYS A 219 16.15 34.83 -16.03
C CYS A 219 16.24 34.33 -14.59
N LEU A 220 16.48 33.02 -14.40
CA LEU A 220 16.73 32.43 -13.08
C LEU A 220 18.17 32.73 -12.62
N SER A 221 18.32 33.07 -11.35
CA SER A 221 19.62 33.15 -10.67
C SER A 221 20.28 31.77 -10.52
N LEU A 222 21.61 31.75 -10.36
CA LEU A 222 22.35 30.50 -10.13
C LEU A 222 21.84 29.77 -8.87
N ASN A 223 21.54 30.50 -7.81
CA ASN A 223 21.01 29.94 -6.56
C ASN A 223 19.62 29.31 -6.75
N GLU A 224 18.73 29.94 -7.54
CA GLU A 224 17.42 29.36 -7.86
C GLU A 224 17.57 28.08 -8.68
N ARG A 225 18.48 28.06 -9.65
CA ARG A 225 18.75 26.88 -10.49
C ARG A 225 19.27 25.71 -9.67
N ILE A 226 20.28 25.95 -8.83
CA ILE A 226 20.81 24.95 -7.89
C ILE A 226 19.70 24.47 -6.94
N GLY A 227 18.89 25.41 -6.43
CA GLY A 227 17.75 25.10 -5.55
C GLY A 227 16.71 24.19 -6.21
N HIS A 228 16.36 24.46 -7.47
CA HIS A 228 15.43 23.63 -8.23
C HIS A 228 16.01 22.25 -8.52
N SER A 229 17.26 22.15 -8.99
CA SER A 229 17.92 20.87 -9.26
C SER A 229 18.06 20.01 -8.01
N GLY A 230 18.48 20.60 -6.89
CA GLY A 230 18.59 19.91 -5.60
C GLY A 230 17.22 19.46 -5.06
N THR A 231 16.19 20.28 -5.20
CA THR A 231 14.84 19.93 -4.75
C THR A 231 14.27 18.78 -5.59
N LEU A 232 14.41 18.84 -6.91
CA LEU A 232 13.97 17.77 -7.81
C LEU A 232 14.68 16.44 -7.53
N LEU A 233 15.98 16.49 -7.25
CA LEU A 233 16.76 15.32 -6.85
C LEU A 233 16.24 14.71 -5.54
N GLY A 234 15.98 15.53 -4.51
CA GLY A 234 15.44 15.03 -3.24
C GLY A 234 14.04 14.41 -3.40
N ILE A 235 13.19 15.03 -4.22
CA ILE A 235 11.82 14.56 -4.46
C ILE A 235 11.79 13.29 -5.29
N SER A 236 12.64 13.18 -6.32
CA SER A 236 12.74 11.95 -7.10
C SER A 236 13.21 10.79 -6.22
N LEU A 237 14.24 11.00 -5.38
CA LEU A 237 14.69 9.99 -4.42
C LEU A 237 13.59 9.60 -3.42
N LEU A 238 12.78 10.54 -2.95
CA LEU A 238 11.63 10.24 -2.09
C LEU A 238 10.61 9.32 -2.80
N ILE A 239 10.26 9.62 -4.06
CA ILE A 239 9.38 8.76 -4.87
C ILE A 239 10.00 7.37 -5.06
N LEU A 240 11.31 7.31 -5.28
CA LEU A 240 12.04 6.06 -5.45
C LEU A 240 11.90 5.17 -4.21
N VAL A 241 12.19 5.73 -3.02
CA VAL A 241 12.08 5.01 -1.74
C VAL A 241 10.65 4.55 -1.48
N LEU A 242 9.67 5.45 -1.62
CA LEU A 242 8.26 5.12 -1.41
C LEU A 242 7.76 4.02 -2.37
N SER A 243 8.22 4.04 -3.62
CA SER A 243 7.86 3.03 -4.62
C SER A 243 8.50 1.67 -4.33
N ILE A 244 9.75 1.64 -3.86
CA ILE A 244 10.41 0.40 -3.42
C ILE A 244 9.68 -0.19 -2.21
N VAL A 245 9.38 0.64 -1.20
CA VAL A 245 8.61 0.23 -0.01
C VAL A 245 7.24 -0.31 -0.42
N SER A 246 6.55 0.38 -1.31
CA SER A 246 5.27 -0.05 -1.88
C SER A 246 5.38 -1.44 -2.51
N ILE A 247 6.35 -1.66 -3.39
CA ILE A 247 6.53 -2.98 -4.06
C ILE A 247 6.83 -4.06 -3.03
N PHE A 248 7.74 -3.80 -2.08
CA PHE A 248 8.11 -4.76 -1.05
C PHE A 248 6.91 -5.22 -0.22
N PHE A 249 6.16 -4.27 0.35
CA PHE A 249 4.97 -4.60 1.14
C PHE A 249 3.82 -5.15 0.29
N GLY A 250 3.74 -4.75 -0.98
CA GLY A 250 2.78 -5.32 -1.94
C GLY A 250 3.04 -6.80 -2.20
N MET A 251 4.30 -7.18 -2.43
CA MET A 251 4.69 -8.59 -2.60
C MET A 251 4.39 -9.41 -1.34
N VAL A 252 4.72 -8.90 -0.15
CA VAL A 252 4.42 -9.57 1.13
C VAL A 252 2.92 -9.72 1.33
N GLY A 253 2.13 -8.67 1.10
CA GLY A 253 0.67 -8.70 1.25
C GLY A 253 -0.01 -9.67 0.29
N VAL A 254 0.41 -9.70 -0.98
CA VAL A 254 -0.10 -10.66 -1.98
C VAL A 254 0.31 -12.10 -1.63
N ALA A 255 1.53 -12.32 -1.15
CA ALA A 255 1.98 -13.64 -0.71
C ALA A 255 1.14 -14.15 0.48
N GLN A 256 0.83 -13.29 1.44
CA GLN A 256 -0.06 -13.61 2.57
C GLN A 256 -1.47 -13.96 2.09
N ILE A 257 -2.07 -13.15 1.22
CA ILE A 257 -3.38 -13.46 0.61
C ILE A 257 -3.36 -14.85 -0.05
N ASN A 258 -2.32 -15.16 -0.80
CA ASN A 258 -2.22 -16.43 -1.51
C ASN A 258 -2.00 -17.62 -0.56
N LYS A 259 -1.25 -17.41 0.54
CA LYS A 259 -1.10 -18.40 1.61
C LYS A 259 -2.45 -18.67 2.29
N ASP A 260 -3.19 -17.63 2.66
CA ASP A 260 -4.48 -17.78 3.33
C ASP A 260 -5.50 -18.47 2.42
N LYS A 261 -5.51 -18.13 1.12
CA LYS A 261 -6.32 -18.84 0.12
C LYS A 261 -6.03 -20.34 0.07
N ARG A 262 -4.77 -20.76 0.18
CA ARG A 262 -4.39 -22.18 0.17
C ARG A 262 -4.84 -22.88 1.45
N VAL A 263 -4.54 -22.30 2.61
CA VAL A 263 -4.92 -22.86 3.92
C VAL A 263 -6.44 -23.05 4.01
N ARG A 264 -7.23 -22.06 3.57
CA ARG A 264 -8.69 -22.17 3.58
C ARG A 264 -9.23 -23.18 2.56
N LYS A 265 -8.61 -23.32 1.39
CA LYS A 265 -8.98 -24.37 0.42
C LYS A 265 -8.75 -25.78 0.99
N GLU A 266 -7.60 -25.99 1.63
CA GLU A 266 -7.27 -27.27 2.27
C GLU A 266 -8.22 -27.57 3.44
N ALA A 267 -8.56 -26.57 4.25
CA ALA A 267 -9.54 -26.72 5.33
C ALA A 267 -10.94 -27.10 4.80
N ARG A 268 -11.40 -26.47 3.72
CA ARG A 268 -12.68 -26.80 3.07
C ARG A 268 -12.70 -28.22 2.50
N GLN A 269 -11.61 -28.66 1.87
CA GLN A 269 -11.49 -30.04 1.38
C GLN A 269 -11.54 -31.03 2.55
N ARG A 270 -10.80 -30.78 3.65
CA ARG A 270 -10.86 -31.63 4.84
C ARG A 270 -12.28 -31.73 5.42
N ARG A 271 -13.02 -30.62 5.49
CA ARG A 271 -14.44 -30.64 5.91
C ARG A 271 -15.29 -31.56 5.03
N GLN A 272 -15.19 -31.42 3.70
CA GLN A 272 -15.93 -32.27 2.76
C GLN A 272 -15.60 -33.77 2.94
N TYR A 273 -14.33 -34.10 3.18
CA TYR A 273 -13.92 -35.49 3.47
C TYR A 273 -14.51 -36.01 4.79
N VAL A 274 -14.48 -35.22 5.86
CA VAL A 274 -15.05 -35.60 7.17
C VAL A 274 -16.56 -35.76 7.09
N GLU A 275 -17.26 -34.85 6.41
CA GLU A 275 -18.71 -34.90 6.23
C GLU A 275 -19.14 -36.09 5.37
N TYR A 276 -18.39 -36.40 4.31
CA TYR A 276 -18.62 -37.59 3.50
C TYR A 276 -18.39 -38.89 4.30
N ALA A 277 -17.33 -38.95 5.11
CA ALA A 277 -17.04 -40.11 5.97
C ALA A 277 -18.04 -40.28 7.12
N ALA A 278 -18.64 -39.19 7.61
CA ALA A 278 -19.66 -39.18 8.65
C ALA A 278 -21.09 -39.44 8.12
N SER A 279 -21.30 -39.44 6.81
CA SER A 279 -22.61 -39.70 6.21
C SER A 279 -23.00 -41.18 6.35
N PRO A 280 -24.16 -41.50 6.95
CA PRO A 280 -24.58 -42.87 7.26
C PRO A 280 -24.86 -43.77 6.03
N GLY A 281 -24.76 -43.23 4.81
CA GLY A 281 -24.91 -43.99 3.56
C GLY A 281 -23.64 -44.65 3.02
N SER A 282 -22.45 -44.35 3.55
CA SER A 282 -21.18 -44.89 3.00
C SER A 282 -20.82 -46.30 3.51
N GLN A 283 -21.57 -46.85 4.47
CA GLN A 283 -21.32 -48.18 5.06
C GLN A 283 -22.00 -49.36 4.34
N TYR A 284 -22.79 -49.12 3.28
CA TYR A 284 -23.55 -50.16 2.59
C TYR A 284 -23.13 -50.33 1.12
N HIS A 285 -21.85 -50.53 0.87
CA HIS A 285 -21.36 -51.04 -0.42
C HIS A 285 -20.21 -52.02 -0.18
N PHE A 286 -20.55 -53.21 0.31
CA PHE A 286 -19.76 -54.44 0.19
C PHE A 286 -20.71 -55.59 -0.13
#